data_AF-A0A151BXP2-F1
#
_entry.id   AF-A0A151BXP2-F1
#
_cell.length_a   1.000
_cell.length_b   1.000
_cell.length_c   1.000
_cell.angle_alpha   90.00
_cell.angle_beta   90.00
_cell.angle_gamma   90.00
#
_symmetry.space_group_name_H-M   'P 1'
#
loop_
_entity.id
_entity.type
_entity.pdbx_description
1 polymer ?
#
loop_
_entity_poly.entity_id
_entity_poly.type
_entity_poly.pdbx_seq_one_letter_code
_entity_poly.pdbx_strand_id
1 'polypeptide(L)' 'MEAVKIALEIVVAITSLFLTLLILLHKGKGGGLSDMFGGGVSSNLGGSSVAERNLDRLTLAASLLWVLAIIGLGLLVRFS' A
#
# COMPACT_ATOMS: atom_id res chain seq x y z
N MET A 1 13.89 -3.39 26.81
CA MET A 1 13.57 -3.49 25.37
C MET A 1 12.53 -2.47 24.92
N GLU A 2 12.10 -1.58 25.82
CA GLU A 2 11.12 -0.52 25.53
C GLU A 2 11.48 0.40 24.37
N ALA A 3 12.72 0.88 24.29
CA ALA A 3 13.13 1.78 23.20
C ALA A 3 12.99 1.13 21.80
N VAL A 4 13.31 -0.16 21.69
CA VAL A 4 13.21 -0.91 20.43
C VAL A 4 11.74 -1.19 20.08
N LYS A 5 10.92 -1.51 21.08
CA LYS A 5 9.48 -1.69 20.92
C LYS A 5 8.80 -0.41 20.42
N ILE A 6 9.07 0.73 21.08
CA ILE A 6 8.53 2.04 20.70
C ILE A 6 8.97 2.41 19.27
N ALA A 7 10.24 2.16 18.92
CA ALA A 7 10.72 2.41 17.56
C ALA A 7 9.95 1.57 16.51
N LEU A 8 9.74 0.28 16.77
CA LEU A 8 8.95 -0.60 15.89
C LEU A 8 7.49 -0.16 15.76
N GLU A 9 6.85 0.23 16.87
CA GLU A 9 5.47 0.76 16.87
C GLU A 9 5.35 2.02 16.01
N ILE A 10 6.30 2.96 16.14
CA ILE A 10 6.34 4.18 15.33
C ILE A 10 6.54 3.84 13.85
N VAL A 11 7.46 2.92 13.53
CA VAL A 11 7.69 2.47 12.15
C VAL A 11 6.42 1.89 11.55
N VAL A 12 5.73 1.00 12.26
CA VAL A 12 4.47 0.40 11.81
C VAL A 12 3.40 1.47 11.63
N ALA A 13 3.26 2.41 12.56
CA ALA A 13 2.28 3.50 12.44
C ALA A 13 2.51 4.38 11.20
N ILE A 14 3.76 4.83 10.98
CA ILE A 14 4.12 5.67 9.82
C ILE A 14 3.90 4.91 8.52
N THR A 15 4.34 3.65 8.44
CA THR A 15 4.20 2.83 7.24
C THR A 15 2.74 2.48 6.94
N SER A 16 1.88 2.34 7.97
CA SER A 16 0.42 2.18 7.80
C SER A 16 -0.22 3.41 7.15
N LEU A 17 0.12 4.61 7.65
CA LEU A 17 -0.38 5.86 7.10
C LEU A 17 0.10 6.04 5.64
N PHE A 18 1.38 5.79 5.40
CA PHE A 18 1.97 5.89 4.07
C PHE A 18 1.31 4.93 3.08
N LEU A 19 1.08 3.66 3.47
CA LEU A 19 0.35 2.70 2.64
C LEU A 19 -1.08 3.14 2.35
N THR A 20 -1.78 3.71 3.33
CA THR A 20 -3.14 4.22 3.11
C THR A 20 -3.15 5.30 2.03
N LEU A 21 -2.19 6.24 2.08
CA LEU A 21 -2.04 7.29 1.06
C LEU A 21 -1.68 6.70 -0.31
N LEU A 22 -0.75 5.75 -0.36
CA LEU A 22 -0.38 5.07 -1.59
C LEU A 22 -1.59 4.37 -2.22
N ILE A 23 -2.37 3.63 -1.43
CA ILE A 23 -3.57 2.93 -1.92
C ILE A 23 -4.61 3.92 -2.45
N LEU A 24 -4.84 5.05 -1.77
CA LEU A 24 -5.76 6.08 -2.25
C LEU A 24 -5.30 6.68 -3.59
N LEU A 25 -3.99 6.81 -3.81
CA LEU A 25 -3.43 7.27 -5.08
C LEU A 25 -3.70 6.30 -6.24
N HIS A 26 -3.93 5.00 -5.98
CA HIS A 26 -4.35 4.02 -7.01
C HIS A 26 -5.82 4.21 -7.44
N LYS A 27 -6.66 4.83 -6.60
CA LYS A 27 -8.10 4.99 -6.87
C LYS A 27 -8.46 6.15 -7.81
N GLY A 28 -7.48 6.92 -8.29
CA GLY A 28 -7.73 8.10 -9.13
C GLY A 28 -8.31 7.85 -10.53
N LYS A 29 -8.58 6.60 -10.95
CA LYS A 29 -8.80 6.28 -12.38
C LYS A 29 -9.95 5.33 -12.75
N GLY A 30 -10.87 4.97 -11.85
CA GLY A 30 -11.96 4.02 -12.19
C GLY A 30 -13.28 4.20 -11.44
N GLY A 31 -13.63 5.44 -11.10
CA GLY A 31 -14.78 5.76 -10.23
C GLY A 31 -16.07 6.19 -10.94
N GLY A 32 -16.19 6.02 -12.25
CA GLY A 32 -17.43 6.34 -12.96
C GLY A 32 -18.46 5.21 -12.84
N LEU A 33 -19.73 5.53 -12.59
CA LEU A 33 -20.83 4.56 -12.69
C LEU A 33 -20.80 3.81 -14.03
N SER A 34 -20.40 4.49 -15.11
CA SER A 34 -20.24 3.90 -16.44
C SER A 34 -19.20 2.77 -16.50
N ASP A 35 -18.09 2.84 -15.75
CA ASP A 35 -17.08 1.76 -15.71
C ASP A 35 -17.59 0.55 -14.90
N MET A 36 -18.46 0.79 -13.90
CA MET A 36 -19.12 -0.26 -13.12
C MET A 36 -20.31 -0.90 -13.85
N PHE A 37 -20.90 -0.22 -14.84
CA PHE A 37 -22.08 -0.66 -15.60
C PHE A 37 -21.76 -1.09 -17.05
N GLY A 38 -20.51 -1.45 -17.36
CA GLY A 38 -20.15 -2.01 -18.67
C GLY A 38 -19.77 -0.98 -19.72
N GLY A 39 -18.98 0.02 -19.32
CA GLY A 39 -18.47 1.09 -20.18
C GLY A 39 -17.67 0.58 -21.37
N GLY A 40 -18.35 0.48 -22.52
CA GLY A 40 -17.76 0.62 -23.85
C GLY A 40 -16.97 -0.58 -24.37
N VAL A 41 -17.63 -1.39 -25.18
CA VAL A 41 -16.95 -2.15 -26.24
C VAL A 41 -16.10 -1.16 -27.05
N SER A 42 -14.77 -1.30 -27.01
CA SER A 42 -13.77 -0.51 -27.77
C SER A 42 -13.15 0.74 -27.11
N SER A 43 -12.71 0.69 -25.85
CA SER A 43 -11.75 1.65 -25.29
C SER A 43 -10.32 1.09 -25.34
N ASN A 44 -9.63 1.47 -26.42
CA ASN A 44 -8.20 1.39 -26.65
C ASN A 44 -7.32 1.44 -25.38
N LEU A 45 -6.52 0.38 -25.16
CA LEU A 45 -5.06 0.33 -25.24
C LEU A 45 -4.21 1.60 -24.94
N GLY A 46 -4.66 2.51 -24.09
CA GLY A 46 -4.09 3.84 -23.94
C GLY A 46 -3.66 4.17 -22.52
N GLY A 47 -2.47 3.70 -22.15
CA GLY A 47 -1.72 4.29 -21.03
C GLY A 47 -1.77 3.49 -19.74
N SER A 48 -1.10 2.33 -19.74
CA SER A 48 -0.36 1.92 -18.54
C SER A 48 0.74 2.97 -18.36
N SER A 49 0.37 4.04 -17.66
CA SER A 49 1.30 5.12 -17.34
C SER A 49 2.46 4.48 -16.59
N VAL A 50 3.70 4.75 -17.00
CA VAL A 50 4.90 4.26 -16.30
C VAL A 50 4.82 4.59 -14.79
N ALA A 51 4.10 5.65 -14.44
CA ALA A 51 3.77 6.01 -13.07
C ALA A 51 2.90 4.97 -12.35
N GLU A 52 1.89 4.36 -12.97
CA GLU A 52 1.03 3.34 -12.36
C GLU A 52 1.84 2.08 -12.03
N ARG A 53 2.63 1.58 -12.98
CA ARG A 53 3.49 0.42 -12.73
C ARG A 53 4.55 0.68 -11.65
N ASN A 54 4.96 1.93 -11.48
CA ASN A 54 5.89 2.29 -10.41
C ASN A 54 5.19 2.39 -9.05
N LEU A 55 3.98 2.97 -9.02
CA LEU A 55 3.13 3.05 -7.82
C LEU A 55 2.75 1.66 -7.30
N ASP A 56 2.41 0.72 -8.18
CA ASP A 56 2.12 -0.67 -7.82
C ASP A 56 3.34 -1.32 -7.15
N ARG A 57 4.53 -1.19 -7.77
CA ARG A 57 5.77 -1.77 -7.26
C ARG A 57 6.18 -1.17 -5.91
N LEU A 58 6.01 0.15 -5.75
CA LEU A 58 6.32 0.84 -4.50
C LEU A 58 5.36 0.40 -3.39
N THR A 59 4.07 0.29 -3.69
CA THR A 59 3.05 -0.17 -2.71
C THR A 59 3.27 -1.63 -2.32
N LEU A 60 3.64 -2.48 -3.27
CA LEU A 60 3.98 -3.88 -2.99
C LEU A 60 5.23 -3.97 -2.09
N ALA A 61 6.29 -3.23 -2.40
CA ALA A 61 7.49 -3.21 -1.57
C ALA A 61 7.21 -2.65 -0.16
N ALA A 62 6.44 -1.56 -0.06
CA ALA A 62 6.07 -0.95 1.21
C ALA A 62 5.19 -1.87 2.06
N SER A 63 4.25 -2.59 1.45
CA SER A 63 3.36 -3.53 2.17
C SER A 63 4.12 -4.74 2.69
N LEU A 64 5.08 -5.27 1.92
CA LEU A 64 5.98 -6.33 2.40
C LEU A 64 6.80 -5.88 3.60
N LEU A 65 7.40 -4.67 3.53
CA LEU A 65 8.18 -4.12 4.65
C LEU A 65 7.30 -3.88 5.89
N TRP A 66 6.08 -3.38 5.70
CA TRP A 66 5.10 -3.19 6.77
C TRP A 66 4.73 -4.51 7.47
N VAL A 67 4.44 -5.56 6.71
CA VAL A 67 4.15 -6.89 7.28
C VAL A 67 5.35 -7.44 8.06
N LEU A 68 6.56 -7.33 7.52
CA LEU A 68 7.78 -7.76 8.22
C LEU A 68 7.98 -7.01 9.54
N ALA A 69 7.71 -5.70 9.58
CA ALA A 69 7.79 -4.91 10.80
C ALA A 69 6.76 -5.36 11.86
N ILE A 70 5.53 -5.70 11.44
CA ILE A 70 4.50 -6.25 12.34
C ILE A 70 4.92 -7.60 12.90
N ILE A 71 5.44 -8.51 12.08
CA ILE A 71 5.92 -9.81 12.52
C ILE A 71 7.08 -9.63 13.51
N GLY A 72 8.03 -8.74 13.20
CA GLY A 72 9.15 -8.42 14.08
C GLY A 72 8.71 -7.87 15.44
N LEU A 73 7.74 -6.96 15.45
CA LEU A 73 7.13 -6.43 16.68
C LEU A 73 6.44 -7.55 17.47
N GLY A 74 5.64 -8.39 16.79
CA GLY A 74 4.94 -9.51 17.43
C GLY A 74 5.89 -10.53 18.06
N LEU A 75 7.00 -10.84 17.38
CA LEU A 75 8.06 -11.69 17.93
C LEU A 75 8.74 -11.02 19.12
N LEU A 76 9.07 -9.73 19.03
CA LEU A 76 9.67 -8.98 20.14
C LEU A 76 8.75 -9.00 21.36
N VAL A 77 7.46 -8.72 21.21
CA VAL A 77 6.47 -8.77 22.30
C VAL A 77 6.31 -10.18 22.87
N ARG A 78 6.47 -11.23 22.05
CA ARG A 78 6.31 -12.62 22.50
C ARG A 78 7.52 -13.16 23.28
N PHE A 79 8.72 -12.66 22.98
CA PHE A 79 9.99 -13.17 23.53
C PHE A 79 10.73 -12.17 24.44
N SER A 80 10.28 -10.92 24.50
CA SER A 80 10.68 -9.89 25.48
C SER A 80 9.84 -9.97 26.74
#